data_AF-A0A2N2JU23-F1
#
_entry.id   AF-A0A2N2JU23-F1
#
_cell.length_a   1.000
_cell.length_b   1.000
_cell.length_c   1.000
_cell.angle_alpha   90.00
_cell.angle_beta   90.00
_cell.angle_gamma   90.00
#
_symmetry.space_group_name_H-M   'P 1'
#
loop_
_entity.id
_entity.type
_entity.pdbx_description
1 polymer ?
#
loop_
_entity_poly.entity_id
_entity_poly.type
_entity_poly.pdbx_seq_one_letter_code
_entity_poly.pdbx_strand_id
1 'polypeptide(L)'
;MRIIATGDSLFEETFQRIVGRGRVFDARIWETVKDIVDDVARGGDAALFAYTKQFDQTDIDADSVEVSASEWEEARARVTRKDMAVP
;
A
#
# COMPACT_ATOMS: atom_id res chain seq x y z
N MET A 1 -18.07 -8.17 -19.86
CA MET A 1 -18.00 -9.32 -18.94
C MET A 1 -18.20 -10.58 -19.76
N ARG A 2 -17.30 -11.58 -19.70
CA ARG A 2 -17.45 -12.83 -20.47
C ARG A 2 -18.08 -13.89 -19.57
N ILE A 3 -19.20 -14.46 -20.01
CA ILE A 3 -19.91 -15.55 -19.33
C ILE A 3 -19.49 -16.85 -20.02
N ILE A 4 -19.07 -17.85 -19.25
CA ILE A 4 -18.73 -19.19 -19.73
C ILE A 4 -19.57 -20.20 -18.94
N ALA A 5 -20.20 -21.14 -19.65
CA ALA A 5 -20.98 -22.20 -19.03
C ALA A 5 -20.07 -23.36 -18.58
N THR A 6 -20.48 -24.11 -17.57
CA THR A 6 -19.72 -25.27 -17.05
C THR A 6 -19.56 -26.41 -18.05
N GLY A 7 -20.40 -26.47 -19.09
CA GLY A 7 -20.29 -27.42 -20.18
C GLY A 7 -19.42 -26.96 -21.37
N ASP A 8 -18.89 -25.73 -21.34
CA ASP A 8 -18.00 -25.25 -22.39
C ASP A 8 -16.64 -25.97 -22.31
N SER A 9 -16.11 -26.41 -23.44
CA SER A 9 -14.76 -26.99 -23.56
C SER A 9 -13.65 -26.12 -22.97
N LEU A 10 -13.83 -24.79 -22.94
CA LEU A 10 -12.88 -23.83 -22.39
C LEU A 10 -13.14 -23.49 -20.91
N PHE A 11 -14.12 -24.13 -20.26
CA PHE A 11 -14.51 -23.83 -18.89
C PHE A 11 -13.34 -24.02 -17.92
N GLU A 12 -12.70 -25.19 -17.93
CA GLU A 12 -11.66 -25.53 -16.96
C GLU A 12 -10.45 -24.60 -17.08
N GLU A 13 -9.97 -24.34 -18.31
CA GLU A 13 -8.89 -23.39 -18.56
C GLU A 13 -9.24 -21.98 -18.06
N THR A 14 -10.44 -21.50 -18.40
CA THR A 14 -10.90 -20.17 -18.00
C THR A 14 -11.06 -20.07 -16.49
N PHE A 15 -11.59 -21.11 -15.85
CA PHE A 15 -11.77 -21.21 -14.41
C PHE A 15 -10.43 -21.18 -13.69
N GLN A 16 -9.46 -22.01 -14.10
CA GLN A 16 -8.12 -22.03 -13.52
C GLN A 16 -7.40 -20.69 -13.67
N ARG A 17 -7.54 -20.02 -14.82
CA ARG A 17 -6.99 -18.67 -15.01
C ARG A 17 -7.60 -17.64 -14.06
N ILE A 18 -8.90 -17.74 -13.76
CA ILE A 18 -9.58 -16.84 -12.83
C ILE A 18 -9.19 -17.15 -11.39
N VAL A 19 -9.15 -18.43 -11.00
CA VAL A 19 -8.77 -18.84 -9.63
C VAL A 19 -7.29 -18.59 -9.35
N GLY A 20 -6.45 -18.71 -10.38
CA GLY A 20 -5.01 -18.43 -10.31
C GLY A 20 -4.66 -16.94 -10.42
N ARG A 21 -5.62 -16.06 -10.74
CA ARG A 21 -5.33 -14.63 -10.87
C ARG A 21 -4.82 -14.06 -9.54
N GLY A 22 -3.74 -13.30 -9.58
CA GLY A 22 -3.14 -12.69 -8.40
C GLY A 22 -2.22 -13.59 -7.57
N ARG A 23 -2.06 -14.88 -7.90
CA ARG A 23 -1.07 -15.77 -7.28
C ARG A 23 0.33 -15.59 -7.87
N VAL A 24 0.80 -14.34 -7.94
CA VAL A 24 2.15 -14.03 -8.44
C VAL A 24 3.04 -13.78 -7.24
N PHE A 25 3.95 -14.73 -6.99
CA PHE A 25 5.09 -14.49 -6.11
C PHE A 25 6.23 -13.93 -6.98
N ASP A 26 6.63 -12.68 -6.73
CA ASP A 26 7.84 -12.13 -7.30
C ASP A 26 8.94 -12.17 -6.24
N ALA A 27 9.93 -13.04 -6.44
CA ALA A 27 11.05 -13.22 -5.54
C ALA A 27 11.83 -11.93 -5.30
N ARG A 28 11.88 -11.02 -6.29
CA ARG A 28 12.59 -9.74 -6.15
C ARG A 28 11.83 -8.77 -5.28
N ILE A 29 10.50 -8.75 -5.38
CA ILE A 29 9.66 -7.95 -4.46
C ILE A 29 9.86 -8.46 -3.03
N TRP A 30 9.86 -9.78 -2.85
CA TRP A 30 10.09 -10.38 -1.54
C TRP A 30 11.47 -10.03 -0.97
N GLU A 31 12.53 -10.14 -1.77
CA GLU A 31 13.90 -9.77 -1.37
C GLU A 31 13.99 -8.28 -1.00
N THR A 32 13.42 -7.40 -1.84
CA THR A 32 13.40 -5.95 -1.59
C THR A 32 12.69 -5.59 -0.28
N VAL A 33 11.51 -6.19 -0.02
CA VAL A 33 10.76 -5.95 1.21
C VAL A 33 11.53 -6.46 2.43
N LYS A 34 12.16 -7.64 2.31
CA LYS A 34 12.99 -8.20 3.38
C LYS A 34 14.14 -7.26 3.72
N ASP A 35 14.83 -6.72 2.72
CA ASP A 35 15.95 -5.81 2.92
C ASP A 35 15.51 -4.51 3.61
N ILE A 36 14.38 -3.92 3.19
CA ILE A 36 13.80 -2.73 3.85
C ILE A 36 13.51 -2.99 5.33
N VAL A 37 12.84 -4.10 5.64
CA VAL A 37 12.49 -4.46 7.02
C VAL A 37 13.74 -4.67 7.87
N ASP A 38 14.73 -5.37 7.33
CA ASP A 38 16.01 -5.64 8.01
C ASP A 38 16.83 -4.35 8.23
N ASP A 39 16.83 -3.43 7.26
CA ASP A 39 17.49 -2.13 7.38
C ASP A 39 16.81 -1.25 8.42
N VAL A 40 15.48 -1.19 8.47
CA VAL A 40 14.75 -0.47 9.52
C VAL A 40 14.98 -1.11 10.89
N ALA A 41 14.99 -2.44 10.99
CA ALA A 41 15.26 -3.13 12.25
C ALA A 41 16.66 -2.83 12.82
N ARG A 42 17.67 -2.62 11.96
CA ARG A 42 19.04 -2.28 12.36
C ARG A 42 19.26 -0.77 12.55
N GLY A 43 18.70 0.04 11.66
CA GLY A 43 18.97 1.47 11.51
C GLY A 43 17.91 2.39 12.11
N GLY A 44 16.77 1.85 12.55
CA GLY A 44 15.67 2.60 13.15
C GLY A 44 15.18 3.75 12.27
N ASP A 45 14.93 4.89 12.91
CA ASP A 45 14.36 6.08 12.27
C ASP A 45 15.21 6.62 11.12
N ALA A 46 16.54 6.49 11.18
CA ALA A 46 17.41 6.94 10.10
C ALA A 46 17.15 6.16 8.79
N ALA A 47 16.93 4.85 8.89
CA ALA A 47 16.57 4.03 7.73
C ALA A 47 15.14 4.31 7.26
N LEU A 48 14.21 4.52 8.20
CA LEU A 48 12.84 4.92 7.89
C LEU A 48 12.81 6.21 7.07
N PHE A 49 13.49 7.26 7.53
CA PHE A 49 13.52 8.57 6.85
C PHE A 49 14.18 8.47 5.47
N ALA A 50 15.24 7.67 5.33
CA ALA A 50 15.87 7.42 4.05
C ALA A 50 14.90 6.77 3.05
N TYR A 51 14.13 5.77 3.48
CA TYR A 51 13.14 5.12 2.62
C TYR A 51 11.92 6.00 2.32
N THR A 52 11.44 6.80 3.27
CA THR A 52 10.40 7.81 3.01
C THR A 52 10.87 8.81 1.96
N LYS A 53 12.12 9.30 2.04
CA LYS A 53 12.69 10.15 1.00
C LYS A 53 12.75 9.44 -0.35
N GLN A 54 13.17 8.17 -0.38
CA GLN A 54 13.32 7.42 -1.62
C GLN A 54 11.98 7.12 -2.31
N PHE A 55 10.98 6.64 -1.56
CA PHE A 55 9.74 6.14 -2.14
C PHE A 55 8.64 7.21 -2.19
N ASP A 56 8.56 8.05 -1.16
CA ASP A 56 7.51 9.08 -1.04
C ASP A 56 8.00 10.47 -1.46
N GLN A 57 9.29 10.59 -1.82
CA GLN A 57 9.91 11.85 -2.26
C GLN A 57 9.74 12.99 -1.23
N THR A 58 9.68 12.62 0.05
CA THR A 58 9.42 13.54 1.15
C THR A 58 10.58 13.49 2.15
N ASP A 59 11.12 14.67 2.48
CA ASP A 59 12.14 14.81 3.51
C ASP A 59 11.45 14.99 4.88
N ILE A 60 11.63 14.00 5.76
CA ILE A 60 11.14 14.01 7.14
C ILE A 60 12.28 13.76 8.13
N ASP A 61 12.04 14.12 9.38
CA ASP A 61 12.92 13.93 10.52
C ASP A 61 12.12 13.60 11.79
N ALA A 62 12.80 13.54 12.94
CA ALA A 62 12.17 13.22 14.22
C ALA A 62 11.07 14.21 14.65
N ASP A 63 11.13 15.46 14.19
CA ASP A 63 10.17 16.50 14.54
C ASP A 63 8.96 16.51 13.59
N SER A 64 9.08 15.92 12.40
CA SER A 64 8.07 15.95 11.33
C SER A 64 7.51 14.60 10.92
N VAL A 65 8.08 13.49 11.40
CA VAL A 65 7.60 12.12 11.14
C VAL A 65 6.18 11.90 11.66
N GLU A 66 5.83 12.55 12.77
CA GLU A 66 4.50 12.51 13.35
C GLU A 66 3.73 13.79 13.04
N VAL A 67 2.51 13.65 12.50
CA VAL A 67 1.63 14.78 12.24
C VAL A 67 1.20 15.42 13.56
N SER A 68 1.40 16.74 13.67
CA SER A 68 1.07 17.50 14.87
C SER A 68 -0.44 17.64 15.10
N ALA A 69 -0.86 17.83 16.35
CA ALA A 69 -2.26 18.09 16.69
C ALA A 69 -2.81 19.34 16.00
N SER A 70 -1.98 20.36 15.75
CA SER A 70 -2.36 21.55 14.98
C SER A 70 -2.68 21.21 13.52
N GLU A 71 -1.84 20.43 12.85
CA GLU A 71 -2.07 20.02 11.46
C GLU A 71 -3.35 19.19 11.34
N TRP A 72 -3.65 18.34 12.33
CA TRP A 72 -4.91 17.62 12.42
C TRP A 72 -6.12 18.56 12.46
N GLU A 73 -6.14 19.55 13.35
CA GLU A 73 -7.27 20.49 13.45
C GLU A 73 -7.38 21.39 12.20
N GLU A 74 -6.26 21.82 11.63
CA GLU A 74 -6.25 22.58 10.38
C GLU A 74 -6.82 21.78 9.21
N ALA A 75 -6.43 20.51 9.07
CA ALA A 75 -6.95 19.63 8.03
C ALA A 75 -8.45 19.37 8.24
N ARG A 76 -8.86 19.10 9.49
CA ARG A 76 -10.26 18.89 9.87
C ARG A 76 -11.14 20.10 9.53
N ALA A 77 -10.67 21.32 9.78
CA ALA A 77 -11.41 22.55 9.47
C ALA A 77 -11.68 22.74 7.97
N ARG A 78 -10.92 22.07 7.09
CA ARG A 78 -11.07 22.13 5.62
C ARG A 78 -12.07 21.11 5.08
N VAL A 79 -12.54 20.17 5.90
CA VAL A 79 -13.50 19.14 5.47
C VAL A 79 -14.91 19.74 5.37
N THR A 80 -15.60 19.50 4.26
CA THR A 80 -16.95 20.04 4.06
C THR A 80 -17.97 19.34 4.96
N ARG A 81 -19.07 20.01 5.30
CA ARG A 81 -20.17 19.39 6.07
C ARG A 81 -20.74 18.14 5.40
N LYS A 82 -20.70 18.08 4.07
CA LYS A 82 -21.19 16.93 3.30
C LYS A 82 -20.32 15.70 3.53
N ASP A 83 -18.99 15.88 3.57
CA ASP A 83 -18.05 14.77 3.76
C ASP A 83 -17.92 14.36 5.24
N MET A 84 -18.22 15.29 6.17
CA MET A 84 -18.32 14.99 7.61
C MET A 84 -19.60 14.24 8.00
N ALA A 85 -20.59 14.18 7.11
CA ALA A 85 -21.83 13.45 7.38
C ALA A 85 -21.57 11.94 7.25
N VAL A 86 -21.45 11.26 8.39
CA VAL A 86 -21.44 9.79 8.43
C VAL A 86 -22.86 9.30 8.07
N PRO A 87 -23.03 8.37 7.11
CA PRO A 87 -24.34 7.81 6.76
C PRO A 87 -25.02 7.09 7.93
#